data_AF-S5AD79-F1
#
_entry.id   AF-S5AD79-F1
#
_cell.length_a   1.000
_cell.length_b   1.000
_cell.length_c   1.000
_cell.angle_alpha   90.00
_cell.angle_beta   90.00
_cell.angle_gamma   90.00
#
_symmetry.space_group_name_H-M   'P 1'
#
loop_
_entity.id
_entity.type
_entity.pdbx_description
1 polymer ?
#
loop_
_entity_poly.entity_id
_entity_poly.type
_entity_poly.pdbx_seq_one_letter_code
_entity_poly.pdbx_strand_id
1 'polypeptide(L)'
;MPWLDWLSLFVRWFHVIAGVAWIGASFYFIWLDNNLRTPPKWKQDKGIKGDLWAIHGGGFYEVAKYAYGPEKMPETLHWFKWEAYTTWLSGFALLIIVYYFGASAYLIDPSVNAMTPTLAISLGLGLIFGGLALYELACRSPLAKYPLVFGICLVALICAVSYLSTQWFSGRGAYIHVGALIGTIMAGNVFFNIMPNQRKMVAAVADKQNIDPSWGAGAKLRSLHNNYFTLPLLFIMISNHYPMTYQHPQNYLVLIAIMVAAAWIRHFFNLRHVGTTKPSILVSGAIAMMAIALWVSWPQTSSAPVPVHTEAAAPSSKTTQVANKTDDATSIDENSAAQGSTSVTNERVANLIATHCVSCHSRTPTDDIFKVAPLGVVLDSWQDIERFAPQLVRRTTVTKDMPFLNKTNMTEEERQEIAQWFAQRQ
;
A
#
# COMPACT_ATOMS: atom_id res chain seq x y z
N MET A 1 1.56 23.19 2.78
CA MET A 1 2.66 23.68 3.64
C MET A 1 3.72 22.58 3.81
N PRO A 2 5.03 22.90 3.78
CA PRO A 2 6.12 21.92 3.85
C PRO A 2 6.10 21.00 5.09
N TRP A 3 5.54 21.45 6.21
CA TRP A 3 5.49 20.64 7.44
C TRP A 3 4.59 19.40 7.33
N LEU A 4 3.54 19.44 6.49
CA LEU A 4 2.69 18.26 6.24
C LEU A 4 3.47 17.14 5.55
N ASP A 5 4.48 17.47 4.76
CA ASP A 5 5.33 16.50 4.07
C ASP A 5 6.31 15.84 5.02
N TRP A 6 6.88 16.62 5.93
CA TRP A 6 7.67 16.09 7.04
C TRP A 6 6.84 15.17 7.94
N LEU A 7 5.60 15.54 8.25
CA LEU A 7 4.70 14.68 9.03
C LEU A 7 4.38 13.38 8.27
N SER A 8 3.99 13.47 7.00
CA SER A 8 3.74 12.29 6.16
C SER A 8 4.99 11.40 6.05
N LEU A 9 6.18 11.98 5.86
CA LEU A 9 7.45 11.25 5.83
C LEU A 9 7.70 10.55 7.16
N PHE A 10 7.59 11.26 8.28
CA PHE A 10 7.82 10.71 9.61
C PHE A 10 6.92 9.52 9.90
N VAL A 11 5.61 9.64 9.64
CA VAL A 11 4.66 8.54 9.88
C VAL A 11 4.95 7.35 8.96
N ARG A 12 5.29 7.58 7.69
CA ARG A 12 5.67 6.50 6.74
C ARG A 12 6.95 5.79 7.18
N TRP A 13 7.96 6.57 7.54
CA TRP A 13 9.26 6.07 7.98
C TRP A 13 9.11 5.25 9.26
N PHE A 14 8.37 5.78 10.24
CA PHE A 14 8.06 5.08 11.48
C PHE A 14 7.31 3.77 11.22
N HIS A 15 6.31 3.78 10.34
CA HIS A 15 5.57 2.57 9.98
C HIS A 15 6.47 1.49 9.35
N VAL A 16 7.38 1.89 8.45
CA VAL A 16 8.34 0.96 7.84
C VAL A 16 9.27 0.36 8.90
N ILE A 17 9.82 1.18 9.81
CA ILE A 17 10.66 0.68 10.91
C ILE A 17 9.89 -0.32 11.77
N ALA A 18 8.66 0.03 12.18
CA ALA A 18 7.83 -0.85 13.00
C ALA A 18 7.54 -2.17 12.27
N GLY A 19 7.19 -2.11 10.99
CA GLY A 19 6.93 -3.29 10.16
C GLY A 19 8.16 -4.19 10.00
N VAL A 20 9.34 -3.61 9.79
CA VAL A 20 10.61 -4.36 9.73
C VAL A 20 10.89 -5.05 11.07
N ALA A 21 10.73 -4.35 12.19
CA ALA A 21 10.91 -4.94 13.52
C ALA A 21 9.95 -6.12 13.75
N TRP A 22 8.68 -5.97 13.39
CA TRP A 22 7.68 -7.01 13.59
C TRP A 22 7.89 -8.24 12.70
N ILE A 23 8.13 -8.03 11.41
CA ILE A 23 8.37 -9.11 10.45
C ILE A 23 9.70 -9.81 10.77
N GLY A 24 10.74 -9.05 11.12
CA GLY A 24 12.03 -9.57 11.56
C GLY A 24 11.88 -10.47 12.79
N ALA A 25 11.19 -10.01 13.82
CA ALA A 25 10.90 -10.81 15.02
C ALA A 25 10.11 -12.09 14.65
N SER A 26 9.11 -11.97 13.77
CA SER A 26 8.31 -13.12 13.33
C SER A 26 9.17 -14.19 12.62
N PHE A 27 10.08 -13.78 11.73
CA PHE A 27 11.00 -14.70 11.07
C PHE A 27 12.00 -15.32 12.05
N TYR A 28 12.53 -14.53 12.98
CA TYR A 28 13.44 -15.03 14.01
C TYR A 28 12.77 -16.09 14.89
N PHE A 29 11.57 -15.86 15.39
CA PHE A 29 10.88 -16.82 16.26
C PHE A 29 10.50 -18.11 15.54
N ILE A 30 10.12 -18.03 14.26
CA ILE A 30 9.86 -19.22 13.46
C ILE A 30 11.14 -20.01 13.22
N TRP A 31 12.25 -19.32 12.94
CA TRP A 31 13.55 -19.97 12.82
C TRP A 31 13.95 -20.64 14.13
N LEU A 32 13.86 -19.92 15.25
CA LEU A 32 14.15 -20.41 16.60
C LEU A 32 13.36 -21.67 16.90
N ASP A 33 12.02 -21.61 16.78
CA ASP A 33 11.13 -22.72 17.11
C ASP A 33 11.40 -23.99 16.28
N ASN A 34 11.80 -23.82 15.02
CA ASN A 34 12.09 -24.94 14.13
C ASN A 34 13.52 -25.50 14.28
N ASN A 35 14.43 -24.79 14.96
CA ASN A 35 15.82 -25.22 15.18
C ASN A 35 16.10 -25.71 16.60
N LEU A 36 15.11 -25.69 17.49
CA LEU A 36 15.22 -26.28 18.83
C LEU A 36 15.52 -27.79 18.72
N ARG A 37 16.54 -28.23 19.44
CA ARG A 37 16.95 -29.63 19.52
C ARG A 37 16.47 -30.26 20.81
N THR A 38 16.30 -31.58 20.79
CA THR A 38 16.03 -32.35 22.01
C THR A 38 17.22 -32.21 22.95
N PRO A 39 17.03 -31.68 24.17
CA PRO A 39 18.13 -31.44 25.09
C PRO A 39 18.60 -32.73 25.78
N PRO A 40 19.80 -32.74 26.39
CA PRO A 40 20.25 -33.87 27.22
C PRO A 40 19.32 -34.14 28.41
N LYS A 41 19.34 -35.38 28.93
CA LYS A 41 18.38 -35.86 29.95
C LYS A 41 18.27 -34.93 31.17
N TRP A 42 19.39 -34.45 31.70
CA TRP A 42 19.39 -33.56 32.86
C TRP A 42 18.64 -32.23 32.65
N LYS A 43 18.53 -31.73 31.41
CA LYS A 43 17.70 -30.56 31.07
C LYS A 43 16.23 -30.93 30.90
N GLN A 44 15.96 -32.11 30.35
CA GLN A 44 14.59 -32.64 30.27
C GLN A 44 13.99 -32.85 31.66
N ASP A 45 14.80 -33.33 32.60
CA ASP A 45 14.42 -33.50 34.01
C ASP A 45 14.05 -32.16 34.68
N LYS A 46 14.55 -31.03 34.16
CA LYS A 46 14.17 -29.65 34.55
C LYS A 46 12.99 -29.08 33.74
N GLY A 47 12.29 -29.90 32.97
CA GLY A 47 11.12 -29.50 32.17
C GLY A 47 11.44 -28.77 30.86
N ILE A 48 12.70 -28.78 30.40
CA ILE A 48 13.10 -28.19 29.11
C ILE A 48 12.78 -29.18 27.99
N LYS A 49 11.95 -28.76 27.02
CA LYS A 49 11.58 -29.60 25.86
C LYS A 49 12.44 -29.33 24.62
N GLY A 50 13.09 -28.18 24.56
CA GLY A 50 13.91 -27.77 23.42
C GLY A 50 15.04 -26.87 23.87
N ASP A 51 16.21 -27.03 23.25
CA ASP A 51 17.41 -26.24 23.52
C ASP A 51 18.06 -25.80 22.21
N LEU A 52 18.61 -24.59 22.20
CA LEU A 52 19.31 -23.99 21.08
C LEU A 52 20.51 -23.18 21.60
N TRP A 53 21.67 -23.44 21.01
CA TRP A 53 22.86 -22.62 21.18
C TRP A 53 23.05 -21.74 19.95
N ALA A 54 23.28 -20.44 20.17
CA ALA A 54 23.54 -19.48 19.12
C ALA A 54 24.73 -18.58 19.50
N ILE A 55 25.42 -18.03 18.49
CA ILE A 55 26.48 -17.03 18.68
C ILE A 55 26.07 -15.73 17.97
N HIS A 56 26.16 -14.60 18.68
CA HIS A 56 25.93 -13.30 18.10
C HIS A 56 26.63 -12.19 18.91
N GLY A 57 27.13 -11.15 18.24
CA GLY A 57 27.75 -10.00 18.91
C GLY A 57 28.92 -10.35 19.84
N GLY A 58 29.66 -11.43 19.55
CA GLY A 58 30.79 -11.89 20.36
C GLY A 58 30.42 -12.73 21.60
N GLY A 59 29.15 -13.06 21.81
CA GLY A 59 28.69 -13.90 22.93
C GLY A 59 27.94 -15.16 22.49
N PHE A 60 27.93 -16.17 23.38
CA PHE A 60 27.14 -17.38 23.23
C PHE A 60 25.81 -17.25 23.98
N TYR A 61 24.71 -17.58 23.32
CA TYR A 61 23.36 -17.62 23.86
C TYR A 61 22.91 -19.06 23.98
N GLU A 62 22.36 -19.42 25.13
CA GLU A 62 21.61 -20.64 25.35
C GLU A 62 20.13 -20.30 25.48
N VAL A 63 19.30 -20.86 24.61
CA VAL A 63 17.85 -20.63 24.61
C VAL A 63 17.14 -21.93 24.93
N ALA A 64 16.55 -21.99 26.12
CA ALA A 64 15.76 -23.12 26.59
C ALA A 64 14.26 -22.85 26.41
N LYS A 65 13.56 -23.74 25.69
CA LYS A 65 12.10 -23.74 25.60
C LYS A 65 11.53 -24.77 26.56
N TYR A 66 10.76 -24.29 27.53
CA TYR A 66 10.11 -25.14 28.53
C TYR A 66 8.85 -25.83 27.98
N ALA A 67 8.57 -27.03 28.49
CA ALA A 67 7.34 -27.76 28.20
C ALA A 67 6.12 -27.02 28.77
N TYR A 68 6.20 -26.68 30.05
CA TYR A 68 5.13 -26.05 30.83
C TYR A 68 5.56 -24.68 31.36
N GLY A 69 6.68 -24.62 32.08
CA GLY A 69 7.25 -23.38 32.60
C GLY A 69 8.53 -23.65 33.40
N PRO A 70 9.28 -22.61 33.77
CA PRO A 70 10.46 -22.74 34.62
C PRO A 70 10.08 -23.04 36.08
N GLU A 71 11.02 -23.59 36.86
CA GLU A 71 10.85 -23.83 38.30
C GLU A 71 10.57 -22.54 39.09
N LYS A 72 11.24 -21.46 38.71
CA LYS A 72 11.03 -20.11 39.22
C LYS A 72 10.73 -19.18 38.06
N MET A 73 9.62 -18.45 38.16
CA MET A 73 9.27 -17.43 37.18
C MET A 73 10.31 -16.29 37.21
N PRO A 74 10.80 -15.84 36.04
CA PRO A 74 11.71 -14.70 35.98
C PRO A 74 10.97 -13.41 36.37
N GLU A 75 11.71 -12.46 36.94
CA GLU A 75 11.18 -11.14 37.29
C GLU A 75 10.78 -10.33 36.03
N THR A 76 11.50 -10.56 34.93
CA THR A 76 11.28 -9.89 33.66
C THR A 76 10.90 -10.88 32.57
N LEU A 77 9.75 -10.63 31.95
CA LEU A 77 9.30 -11.32 30.74
C LEU A 77 9.17 -10.32 29.61
N HIS A 78 9.88 -10.57 28.52
CA HIS A 78 9.75 -9.77 27.31
C HIS A 78 8.54 -10.24 26.50
N TRP A 79 7.67 -9.29 26.11
CA TRP A 79 6.43 -9.57 25.38
C TRP A 79 6.48 -8.96 23.99
N PHE A 80 6.56 -9.81 22.97
CA PHE A 80 6.59 -9.44 21.54
C PHE A 80 5.20 -9.08 21.02
N LYS A 81 4.65 -7.97 21.53
CA LYS A 81 3.33 -7.44 21.15
C LYS A 81 3.40 -6.04 20.58
N TRP A 82 4.40 -5.27 21.01
CA TRP A 82 4.49 -3.85 20.67
C TRP A 82 4.84 -3.67 19.20
N GLU A 83 5.66 -4.55 18.63
CA GLU A 83 6.00 -4.53 17.22
C GLU A 83 4.76 -4.68 16.34
N ALA A 84 3.85 -5.58 16.71
CA ALA A 84 2.57 -5.75 16.02
C ALA A 84 1.66 -4.52 16.19
N TYR A 85 1.52 -4.03 17.42
CA TYR A 85 0.60 -2.93 17.73
C TYR A 85 1.06 -1.61 17.14
N THR A 86 2.35 -1.28 17.23
CA THR A 86 2.91 -0.04 16.67
C THR A 86 2.87 -0.08 15.14
N THR A 87 3.12 -1.23 14.52
CA THR A 87 2.96 -1.38 13.06
C THR A 87 1.52 -1.13 12.64
N TRP A 88 0.55 -1.73 13.34
CA TRP A 88 -0.86 -1.52 13.01
C TRP A 88 -1.30 -0.09 13.23
N LEU A 89 -0.98 0.52 14.38
CA LEU A 89 -1.35 1.90 14.71
C LEU A 89 -0.78 2.88 13.68
N SER A 90 0.50 2.74 13.34
CA SER A 90 1.15 3.60 12.34
C SER A 90 0.61 3.36 10.93
N GLY A 91 0.34 2.12 10.54
CA GLY A 91 -0.22 1.78 9.23
C GLY A 91 -1.64 2.28 9.06
N PHE A 92 -2.46 2.15 10.11
CA PHE A 92 -3.83 2.65 10.12
C PHE A 92 -3.85 4.19 10.13
N ALA A 93 -2.92 4.84 10.83
CA ALA A 93 -2.74 6.29 10.74
C ALA A 93 -2.40 6.72 9.30
N LEU A 94 -1.54 6.00 8.59
CA LEU A 94 -1.25 6.28 7.17
C LEU A 94 -2.47 6.08 6.27
N LEU A 95 -3.26 5.04 6.53
CA LEU A 95 -4.51 4.81 5.81
C LEU A 95 -5.44 6.02 5.94
N ILE A 96 -5.61 6.54 7.16
CA ILE A 96 -6.42 7.74 7.42
C ILE A 96 -5.84 8.96 6.69
N ILE A 97 -4.56 9.25 6.91
CA ILE A 97 -3.90 10.46 6.38
C ILE A 97 -3.92 10.47 4.85
N VAL A 98 -3.61 9.34 4.21
CA VAL A 98 -3.41 9.29 2.75
C VAL A 98 -4.71 8.98 2.02
N TYR A 99 -5.47 7.98 2.48
CA TYR A 99 -6.62 7.46 1.74
C TYR A 99 -7.96 7.97 2.24
N TYR A 100 -8.07 8.50 3.47
CA TYR A 100 -9.34 9.03 3.96
C TYR A 100 -9.39 10.56 3.89
N PHE A 101 -8.36 11.27 4.35
CA PHE A 101 -8.27 12.72 4.10
C PHE A 101 -8.00 13.03 2.62
N GLY A 102 -7.26 12.17 1.92
CA GLY A 102 -7.04 12.24 0.48
C GLY A 102 -7.99 11.39 -0.35
N ALA A 103 -9.19 11.04 0.14
CA ALA A 103 -10.06 10.05 -0.48
C ALA A 103 -10.39 10.35 -1.95
N SER A 104 -10.74 11.60 -2.27
CA SER A 104 -11.03 12.00 -3.65
C SER A 104 -9.86 11.75 -4.59
N ALA A 105 -8.62 11.95 -4.13
CA ALA A 105 -7.42 11.79 -4.96
C ALA A 105 -6.92 10.34 -5.01
N TYR A 106 -6.92 9.62 -3.89
CA TYR A 106 -6.22 8.33 -3.78
C TYR A 106 -7.13 7.12 -3.61
N LEU A 107 -8.33 7.28 -3.07
CA LEU A 107 -9.24 6.15 -2.79
C LEU A 107 -10.30 5.97 -3.88
N ILE A 108 -10.94 7.04 -4.32
CA ILE A 108 -12.05 6.99 -5.27
C ILE A 108 -11.51 7.06 -6.69
N ASP A 109 -12.02 6.27 -7.62
CA ASP A 109 -11.80 6.46 -9.05
C ASP A 109 -13.16 6.51 -9.75
N PRO A 110 -13.60 7.68 -10.27
CA PRO A 110 -14.90 7.80 -10.92
C PRO A 110 -15.09 6.88 -12.14
N SER A 111 -14.00 6.46 -12.79
CA SER A 111 -14.06 5.52 -13.91
C SER A 111 -14.33 4.07 -13.48
N VAL A 112 -14.02 3.75 -12.21
CA VAL A 112 -14.35 2.46 -11.59
C VAL A 112 -15.72 2.55 -10.95
N ASN A 113 -15.89 3.50 -10.01
CA ASN A 113 -17.12 3.70 -9.27
C ASN A 113 -17.16 5.10 -8.68
N ALA A 114 -18.02 5.96 -9.24
CA ALA A 114 -18.23 7.31 -8.74
C ALA A 114 -19.01 7.29 -7.43
N MET A 115 -18.36 7.67 -6.33
CA MET A 115 -18.98 7.70 -5.00
C MET A 115 -18.48 8.87 -4.15
N THR A 116 -19.23 9.20 -3.10
CA THR A 116 -18.82 10.23 -2.14
C THR A 116 -17.67 9.73 -1.26
N PRO A 117 -16.79 10.63 -0.77
CA PRO A 117 -15.73 10.27 0.17
C PRO A 117 -16.24 9.51 1.39
N THR A 118 -17.37 9.92 1.97
CA THR A 118 -17.96 9.26 3.13
C THR A 118 -18.31 7.80 2.84
N LEU A 119 -18.96 7.52 1.70
CA LEU A 119 -19.32 6.15 1.32
C LEU A 119 -18.05 5.31 1.07
N ALA A 120 -17.05 5.87 0.38
CA ALA A 120 -15.79 5.17 0.11
C ALA A 120 -15.07 4.79 1.41
N ILE A 121 -14.98 5.71 2.37
CA ILE A 121 -14.37 5.48 3.67
C ILE A 121 -15.16 4.43 4.47
N SER A 122 -16.50 4.53 4.50
CA SER A 122 -17.36 3.56 5.18
C SER A 122 -17.21 2.14 4.60
N LEU A 123 -17.17 2.00 3.27
CA LEU A 123 -16.90 0.72 2.61
C LEU A 123 -15.50 0.20 2.96
N GLY A 124 -14.49 1.08 2.98
CA GLY A 124 -13.12 0.70 3.31
C GLY A 124 -13.00 0.17 4.75
N LEU A 125 -13.59 0.89 5.71
CA LEU A 125 -13.65 0.47 7.11
C LEU A 125 -14.48 -0.81 7.29
N GLY A 126 -15.63 -0.90 6.62
CA GLY A 126 -16.50 -2.07 6.63
C GLY A 126 -15.81 -3.31 6.08
N LEU A 127 -15.00 -3.16 5.02
CA LEU A 127 -14.19 -4.23 4.44
C LEU A 127 -13.10 -4.70 5.42
N ILE A 128 -12.38 -3.79 6.06
CA ILE A 128 -11.30 -4.11 7.00
C ILE A 128 -11.86 -4.78 8.27
N PHE A 129 -12.81 -4.15 8.95
CA PHE A 129 -13.32 -4.66 10.22
C PHE A 129 -14.35 -5.79 10.04
N GLY A 130 -15.13 -5.76 8.95
CA GLY A 130 -16.00 -6.87 8.57
C GLY A 130 -15.20 -8.11 8.18
N GLY A 131 -14.13 -7.94 7.38
CA GLY A 131 -13.22 -9.04 7.05
C GLY A 131 -12.51 -9.62 8.29
N LEU A 132 -12.07 -8.77 9.22
CA LEU A 132 -11.54 -9.20 10.52
C LEU A 132 -12.59 -10.01 11.31
N ALA A 133 -13.83 -9.52 11.39
CA ALA A 133 -14.90 -10.19 12.12
C ALA A 133 -15.22 -11.57 11.52
N LEU A 134 -15.30 -11.68 10.19
CA LEU A 134 -15.51 -12.94 9.48
C LEU A 134 -14.37 -13.93 9.74
N TYR A 135 -13.13 -13.47 9.63
CA TYR A 135 -11.95 -14.28 9.94
C TYR A 135 -11.97 -14.76 11.40
N GLU A 136 -12.33 -13.88 12.33
CA GLU A 136 -12.33 -14.21 13.75
C GLU A 136 -13.46 -15.16 14.14
N LEU A 137 -14.63 -15.02 13.51
CA LEU A 137 -15.71 -15.99 13.60
C LEU A 137 -15.27 -17.35 13.06
N ALA A 138 -14.62 -17.39 11.88
CA ALA A 138 -14.12 -18.61 11.28
C ALA A 138 -13.14 -19.34 12.22
N CYS A 139 -12.19 -18.62 12.83
CA CYS A 139 -11.23 -19.22 13.75
C CYS A 139 -11.82 -19.67 15.09
N ARG A 140 -12.95 -19.10 15.52
CA ARG A 140 -13.66 -19.53 16.74
C ARG A 140 -14.69 -20.64 16.47
N SER A 141 -15.00 -20.88 15.21
CA SER A 141 -15.93 -21.92 14.77
C SER A 141 -15.24 -23.30 14.68
N PRO A 142 -16.02 -24.39 14.53
CA PRO A 142 -15.47 -25.73 14.25
C PRO A 142 -14.59 -25.82 13.00
N LEU A 143 -14.68 -24.85 12.08
CA LEU A 143 -13.85 -24.78 10.87
C LEU A 143 -12.35 -24.79 11.18
N ALA A 144 -11.94 -24.23 12.32
CA ALA A 144 -10.55 -24.21 12.76
C ALA A 144 -9.95 -25.62 12.96
N LYS A 145 -10.79 -26.65 13.10
CA LYS A 145 -10.36 -28.06 13.19
C LYS A 145 -10.06 -28.69 11.83
N TYR A 146 -10.39 -28.03 10.72
CA TYR A 146 -10.20 -28.51 9.36
C TYR A 146 -9.27 -27.57 8.57
N PRO A 147 -7.93 -27.68 8.73
CA PRO A 147 -6.98 -26.70 8.20
C PRO A 147 -7.07 -26.48 6.69
N LEU A 148 -7.32 -27.54 5.91
CA LEU A 148 -7.45 -27.43 4.45
C LEU A 148 -8.67 -26.60 4.06
N VAL A 149 -9.83 -26.92 4.64
CA VAL A 149 -11.08 -26.21 4.38
C VAL A 149 -10.97 -24.77 4.85
N PHE A 150 -10.40 -24.54 6.04
CA PHE A 150 -10.12 -23.20 6.55
C PHE A 150 -9.24 -22.39 5.58
N GLY A 151 -8.16 -23.01 5.07
CA GLY A 151 -7.28 -22.38 4.09
C GLY A 151 -7.99 -22.01 2.80
N ILE A 152 -8.86 -22.90 2.28
CA ILE A 152 -9.68 -22.61 1.09
C ILE A 152 -10.64 -21.44 1.36
N CYS A 153 -11.34 -21.44 2.49
CA CYS A 153 -12.23 -20.33 2.88
C CYS A 153 -11.46 -19.01 3.02
N LEU A 154 -10.24 -19.04 3.56
CA LEU A 154 -9.40 -17.86 3.71
C LEU A 154 -8.95 -17.33 2.35
N VAL A 155 -8.54 -18.20 1.43
CA VAL A 155 -8.21 -17.82 0.05
C VAL A 155 -9.43 -17.24 -0.64
N ALA A 156 -10.60 -17.86 -0.50
CA ALA A 156 -11.85 -17.35 -1.05
C ALA A 156 -12.21 -15.96 -0.50
N LEU A 157 -12.04 -15.74 0.80
CA LEU A 157 -12.23 -14.42 1.44
C LEU A 157 -11.29 -13.38 0.82
N ILE A 158 -10.00 -13.68 0.69
CA ILE A 158 -9.01 -12.76 0.11
C ILE A 158 -9.32 -12.49 -1.37
N CYS A 159 -9.73 -13.49 -2.14
CA CYS A 159 -10.16 -13.30 -3.53
C CYS A 159 -11.38 -12.40 -3.61
N ALA A 160 -12.41 -12.65 -2.79
CA ALA A 160 -13.63 -11.85 -2.74
C ALA A 160 -13.33 -10.40 -2.35
N VAL A 161 -12.53 -10.19 -1.31
CA VAL A 161 -12.11 -8.87 -0.86
C VAL A 161 -11.28 -8.15 -1.93
N SER A 162 -10.35 -8.85 -2.60
CA SER A 162 -9.54 -8.26 -3.67
C SER A 162 -10.42 -7.82 -4.84
N TYR A 163 -11.35 -8.67 -5.27
CA TYR A 163 -12.31 -8.34 -6.30
C TYR A 163 -13.16 -7.13 -5.90
N LEU A 164 -13.89 -7.21 -4.78
CA LEU A 164 -14.75 -6.13 -4.30
C LEU A 164 -14.01 -4.80 -4.16
N SER A 165 -12.81 -4.81 -3.57
CA SER A 165 -11.98 -3.61 -3.42
C SER A 165 -11.69 -2.94 -4.76
N THR A 166 -11.38 -3.72 -5.80
CA THR A 166 -11.09 -3.19 -7.14
C THR A 166 -12.33 -2.75 -7.91
N GLN A 167 -13.53 -3.16 -7.48
CA GLN A 167 -14.79 -2.66 -8.04
C GLN A 167 -15.30 -1.41 -7.31
N TRP A 168 -14.78 -1.12 -6.11
CA TRP A 168 -15.20 0.03 -5.31
C TRP A 168 -14.21 1.17 -5.33
N PHE A 169 -12.91 0.86 -5.35
CA PHE A 169 -11.85 1.84 -5.16
C PHE A 169 -10.96 1.94 -6.40
N SER A 170 -10.17 3.01 -6.46
CA SER A 170 -9.02 3.07 -7.35
C SER A 170 -8.16 1.81 -7.15
N GLY A 171 -7.50 1.30 -8.20
CA GLY A 171 -6.66 0.10 -8.08
C GLY A 171 -5.61 0.23 -6.97
N ARG A 172 -5.06 1.44 -6.82
CA ARG A 172 -4.15 1.80 -5.74
C ARG A 172 -4.80 1.71 -4.36
N GLY A 173 -5.97 2.31 -4.19
CA GLY A 173 -6.75 2.26 -2.94
C GLY A 173 -7.17 0.83 -2.60
N ALA A 174 -7.54 0.03 -3.60
CA ALA A 174 -7.94 -1.35 -3.46
C ALA A 174 -6.83 -2.22 -2.86
N TYR A 175 -5.62 -2.15 -3.43
CA TYR A 175 -4.46 -2.91 -2.94
C TYR A 175 -4.16 -2.57 -1.47
N ILE A 176 -4.19 -1.29 -1.12
CA ILE A 176 -3.92 -0.85 0.26
C ILE A 176 -5.03 -1.28 1.23
N HIS A 177 -6.30 -1.33 0.83
CA HIS A 177 -7.37 -1.85 1.69
C HIS A 177 -7.27 -3.37 1.90
N VAL A 178 -6.88 -4.13 0.88
CA VAL A 178 -6.57 -5.56 1.03
C VAL A 178 -5.40 -5.75 2.01
N GLY A 179 -4.33 -4.97 1.86
CA GLY A 179 -3.19 -4.98 2.77
C GLY A 179 -3.56 -4.57 4.20
N ALA A 180 -4.40 -3.55 4.36
CA ALA A 180 -4.90 -3.08 5.65
C ALA A 180 -5.76 -4.14 6.34
N LEU A 181 -6.60 -4.87 5.60
CA LEU A 181 -7.33 -6.02 6.13
C LEU A 181 -6.37 -7.10 6.63
N ILE A 182 -5.41 -7.52 5.80
CA ILE A 182 -4.43 -8.56 6.17
C ILE A 182 -3.63 -8.12 7.40
N GLY A 183 -3.10 -6.90 7.42
CA GLY A 183 -2.38 -6.33 8.56
C GLY A 183 -3.24 -6.25 9.82
N THR A 184 -4.52 -5.92 9.69
CA THR A 184 -5.49 -5.88 10.79
C THR A 184 -5.80 -7.28 11.33
N ILE A 185 -5.96 -8.27 10.46
CA ILE A 185 -6.06 -9.69 10.85
C ILE A 185 -4.80 -10.11 11.61
N MET A 186 -3.62 -9.75 11.12
CA MET A 186 -2.35 -10.14 11.74
C MET A 186 -2.14 -9.51 13.12
N ALA A 187 -2.46 -8.24 13.28
CA ALA A 187 -2.40 -7.55 14.56
C ALA A 187 -3.52 -8.03 15.51
N GLY A 188 -4.72 -8.28 14.97
CA GLY A 188 -5.85 -8.86 15.70
C GLY A 188 -5.55 -10.26 16.23
N ASN A 189 -4.85 -11.10 15.46
CA ASN A 189 -4.34 -12.40 15.92
C ASN A 189 -3.48 -12.26 17.18
N VAL A 190 -2.62 -11.24 17.23
CA VAL A 190 -1.79 -10.93 18.40
C VAL A 190 -2.64 -10.42 19.56
N PHE A 191 -3.54 -9.47 19.29
CA PHE A 191 -4.33 -8.78 20.29
C PHE A 191 -5.44 -9.64 20.93
N PHE A 192 -6.25 -10.34 20.12
CA PHE A 192 -7.42 -11.08 20.59
C PHE A 192 -7.13 -12.51 21.03
N ASN A 193 -6.02 -13.11 20.56
CA ASN A 193 -5.73 -14.53 20.83
C ASN A 193 -4.37 -14.76 21.49
N ILE A 194 -3.27 -14.41 20.81
CA ILE A 194 -1.92 -14.78 21.27
C ILE A 194 -1.62 -14.16 22.63
N MET A 195 -1.75 -12.84 22.78
CA MET A 195 -1.39 -12.16 24.03
C MET A 195 -2.28 -12.55 25.22
N PRO A 196 -3.63 -12.60 25.10
CA PRO A 196 -4.48 -13.09 26.18
C PRO A 196 -4.14 -14.51 26.61
N ASN A 197 -3.90 -15.42 25.66
CA ASN A 197 -3.58 -16.82 25.96
C ASN A 197 -2.19 -16.99 26.58
N GLN A 198 -1.18 -16.24 26.11
CA GLN A 198 0.14 -16.23 26.73
C GLN A 198 0.09 -15.69 28.16
N ARG A 199 -0.72 -14.65 28.45
CA ARG A 199 -0.93 -14.16 29.82
C ARG A 199 -1.58 -15.20 30.72
N LYS A 200 -2.61 -15.90 30.23
CA LYS A 200 -3.25 -17.02 30.96
C LYS A 200 -2.24 -18.14 31.26
N MET A 201 -1.41 -18.49 30.27
CA MET A 201 -0.36 -19.50 30.44
C MET A 201 0.66 -19.09 31.50
N VAL A 202 1.13 -17.85 31.47
CA VAL A 202 2.06 -17.30 32.48
C VAL A 202 1.43 -17.30 33.88
N ALA A 203 0.17 -16.89 34.01
CA ALA A 203 -0.55 -16.92 35.28
C ALA A 203 -0.69 -18.36 35.81
N ALA A 204 -1.11 -19.31 34.96
CA ALA A 204 -1.24 -20.71 35.36
C ALA A 204 0.10 -21.31 35.84
N VAL A 205 1.21 -20.99 35.16
CA VAL A 205 2.55 -21.43 35.61
C VAL A 205 2.92 -20.81 36.95
N ALA A 206 2.68 -19.51 37.13
CA ALA A 206 2.97 -18.81 38.38
C ALA A 206 2.16 -19.38 39.56
N ASP A 207 0.90 -19.72 39.31
CA ASP A 207 -0.03 -20.27 40.30
C ASP A 207 0.07 -21.80 40.45
N LYS A 208 1.02 -22.45 39.75
CA LYS A 208 1.22 -23.91 39.72
C LYS A 208 -0.05 -24.69 39.33
N GLN A 209 -0.85 -24.12 38.43
CA GLN A 209 -2.05 -24.72 37.87
C GLN A 209 -1.75 -25.44 36.55
N ASN A 210 -2.65 -26.33 36.15
CA ASN A 210 -2.57 -27.00 34.85
C ASN A 210 -2.75 -25.99 33.71
N ILE A 211 -1.91 -26.10 32.68
CA ILE A 211 -2.01 -25.27 31.47
C ILE A 211 -3.00 -25.93 30.52
N ASP A 212 -4.02 -25.18 30.11
CA ASP A 212 -4.94 -25.62 29.06
C ASP A 212 -4.20 -25.69 27.70
N PRO A 213 -4.10 -26.88 27.07
CA PRO A 213 -3.41 -27.04 25.79
C PRO A 213 -4.03 -26.22 24.65
N SER A 214 -5.31 -25.85 24.75
CA SER A 214 -6.01 -25.07 23.73
C SER A 214 -5.43 -23.67 23.56
N TRP A 215 -4.86 -23.09 24.62
CA TRP A 215 -4.27 -21.75 24.60
C TRP A 215 -3.05 -21.69 23.67
N GLY A 216 -2.15 -22.67 23.78
CA GLY A 216 -0.98 -22.79 22.94
C GLY A 216 -1.32 -23.20 21.50
N ALA A 217 -2.29 -24.11 21.33
CA ALA A 217 -2.74 -24.53 20.00
C ALA A 217 -3.36 -23.37 19.21
N GLY A 218 -4.21 -22.57 19.84
CA GLY A 218 -4.81 -21.37 19.24
C GLY A 218 -3.75 -20.35 18.82
N ALA A 219 -2.81 -20.03 19.72
CA ALA A 219 -1.73 -19.09 19.43
C ALA A 219 -0.85 -19.57 18.26
N LYS A 220 -0.54 -20.87 18.21
CA LYS A 220 0.22 -21.48 17.11
C LYS A 220 -0.51 -21.37 15.78
N LEU A 221 -1.82 -21.64 15.75
CA LEU A 221 -2.63 -21.50 14.53
C LEU A 221 -2.61 -20.06 14.01
N ARG A 222 -2.81 -19.07 14.88
CA ARG A 222 -2.78 -17.66 14.49
C ARG A 222 -1.41 -17.21 14.00
N SER A 223 -0.35 -17.68 14.67
CA SER A 223 1.03 -17.43 14.24
C SER A 223 1.33 -18.05 12.87
N LEU A 224 0.77 -19.22 12.56
CA LEU A 224 0.88 -19.84 11.24
C LEU A 224 0.23 -18.97 10.16
N HIS A 225 -0.96 -18.42 10.40
CA HIS A 225 -1.63 -17.53 9.44
C HIS A 225 -0.80 -16.26 9.21
N ASN A 226 -0.34 -15.59 10.27
CA ASN A 226 0.53 -14.41 10.16
C ASN A 226 1.79 -14.71 9.33
N ASN A 227 2.36 -15.90 9.53
CA ASN A 227 3.52 -16.34 8.80
C ASN A 227 3.29 -16.40 7.29
N TYR A 228 2.19 -17.00 6.83
CA TYR A 228 1.86 -17.07 5.40
C TYR A 228 1.49 -15.71 4.81
N PHE A 229 0.88 -14.82 5.60
CA PHE A 229 0.55 -13.48 5.16
C PHE A 229 1.76 -12.55 5.00
N THR A 230 2.91 -12.89 5.58
CA THR A 230 4.06 -11.97 5.68
C THR A 230 4.58 -11.53 4.31
N LEU A 231 4.87 -12.46 3.38
CA LEU A 231 5.40 -12.08 2.06
C LEU A 231 4.34 -11.39 1.16
N PRO A 232 3.09 -11.87 1.09
CA PRO A 232 2.00 -11.14 0.45
C PRO A 232 1.86 -9.70 0.95
N LEU A 233 1.88 -9.50 2.27
CA LEU A 233 1.73 -8.17 2.87
C LEU A 233 2.90 -7.24 2.52
N LEU A 234 4.14 -7.75 2.52
CA LEU A 234 5.32 -6.98 2.10
C LEU A 234 5.20 -6.48 0.66
N PHE A 235 4.73 -7.34 -0.27
CA PHE A 235 4.47 -6.91 -1.64
C PHE A 235 3.42 -5.78 -1.69
N ILE A 236 2.31 -5.93 -0.97
CA ILE A 236 1.24 -4.92 -0.95
C ILE A 236 1.77 -3.57 -0.43
N MET A 237 2.62 -3.58 0.61
CA MET A 237 3.22 -2.36 1.15
C MET A 237 4.01 -1.58 0.09
N ILE A 238 4.78 -2.27 -0.76
CA ILE A 238 5.58 -1.63 -1.81
C ILE A 238 4.83 -1.43 -3.12
N SER A 239 3.65 -2.04 -3.30
CA SER A 239 2.90 -2.06 -4.56
C SER A 239 2.59 -0.68 -5.14
N ASN A 240 2.48 0.36 -4.30
CA ASN A 240 2.28 1.75 -4.75
C ASN A 240 3.40 2.26 -5.67
N HIS A 241 4.61 1.71 -5.54
CA HIS A 241 5.77 2.02 -6.40
C HIS A 241 5.73 1.28 -7.74
N TYR A 242 4.78 0.36 -7.90
CA TYR A 242 4.66 -0.53 -9.03
C TYR A 242 3.28 -0.38 -9.70
N PRO A 243 3.02 0.76 -10.38
CA PRO A 243 1.73 1.09 -10.96
C PRO A 243 1.19 0.08 -11.98
N MET A 244 2.07 -0.58 -12.71
CA MET A 244 1.71 -1.64 -13.66
C MET A 244 0.93 -2.78 -13.01
N THR A 245 1.07 -3.02 -11.69
CA THR A 245 0.33 -4.08 -11.01
C THR A 245 -1.13 -3.70 -10.76
N TYR A 246 -1.40 -2.48 -10.29
CA TYR A 246 -2.73 -2.06 -9.88
C TYR A 246 -3.51 -1.29 -10.95
N GLN A 247 -2.85 -0.81 -12.00
CA GLN A 247 -3.49 -0.22 -13.19
C GLN A 247 -3.78 -1.24 -14.30
N HIS A 248 -3.34 -2.49 -14.14
CA HIS A 248 -3.68 -3.56 -15.09
C HIS A 248 -5.21 -3.75 -15.13
N PRO A 249 -5.83 -4.00 -16.30
CA PRO A 249 -7.29 -4.19 -16.41
C PRO A 249 -7.82 -5.32 -15.50
N GLN A 250 -6.98 -6.33 -15.24
CA GLN A 250 -7.28 -7.44 -14.34
C GLN A 250 -6.50 -7.34 -13.03
N ASN A 251 -6.38 -6.13 -12.46
CA ASN A 251 -5.60 -5.85 -11.25
C ASN A 251 -5.92 -6.78 -10.06
N TYR A 252 -7.17 -7.16 -9.83
CA TYR A 252 -7.53 -8.11 -8.76
C TYR A 252 -6.89 -9.49 -8.97
N LEU A 253 -6.84 -10.00 -10.21
CA LEU A 253 -6.17 -11.26 -10.53
C LEU A 253 -4.66 -11.13 -10.38
N VAL A 254 -4.08 -9.99 -10.76
CA VAL A 254 -2.65 -9.72 -10.55
C VAL A 254 -2.31 -9.76 -9.06
N LEU A 255 -3.11 -9.09 -8.23
CA LEU A 255 -2.95 -9.11 -6.78
C LEU A 255 -3.04 -10.53 -6.22
N ILE A 256 -4.09 -11.27 -6.58
CA ILE A 256 -4.31 -12.65 -6.13
C ILE A 256 -3.14 -13.55 -6.55
N ALA A 257 -2.71 -13.47 -7.80
CA ALA A 257 -1.63 -14.30 -8.32
C ALA A 257 -0.30 -14.04 -7.60
N ILE A 258 0.05 -12.76 -7.36
CA ILE A 258 1.26 -12.41 -6.62
C ILE A 258 1.16 -12.86 -5.16
N MET A 259 0.02 -12.69 -4.50
CA MET A 259 -0.17 -13.16 -3.13
C MET A 259 -0.04 -14.69 -3.02
N VAL A 260 -0.61 -15.44 -3.96
CA VAL A 260 -0.48 -16.90 -4.00
C VAL A 260 0.97 -17.32 -4.23
N ALA A 261 1.66 -16.71 -5.20
CA ALA A 261 3.07 -16.98 -5.46
C ALA A 261 3.96 -16.63 -4.25
N ALA A 262 3.72 -15.49 -3.60
CA ALA A 262 4.45 -15.08 -2.40
C ALA A 262 4.19 -16.02 -1.21
N ALA A 263 2.95 -16.46 -0.99
CA ALA A 263 2.63 -17.45 0.05
C ALA A 263 3.26 -18.82 -0.26
N TRP A 264 3.31 -19.22 -1.52
CA TRP A 264 3.97 -20.45 -1.97
C TRP A 264 5.49 -20.41 -1.77
N ILE A 265 6.13 -19.29 -2.11
CA ILE A 265 7.55 -19.05 -1.81
C ILE A 265 7.76 -19.08 -0.29
N ARG A 266 6.86 -18.50 0.51
CA ARG A 266 6.94 -18.60 1.98
C ARG A 266 6.86 -20.04 2.45
N HIS A 267 6.04 -20.87 1.82
CA HIS A 267 5.92 -22.29 2.13
C HIS A 267 7.26 -23.03 1.97
N PHE A 268 8.03 -22.74 0.91
CA PHE A 268 9.38 -23.29 0.74
C PHE A 268 10.27 -23.01 1.96
N PHE A 269 10.31 -21.75 2.40
CA PHE A 269 11.11 -21.38 3.56
C PHE A 269 10.63 -22.10 4.82
N ASN A 270 9.31 -22.21 5.03
CA ASN A 270 8.77 -22.96 6.18
C ASN A 270 9.25 -24.41 6.22
N LEU A 271 9.22 -25.11 5.07
CA LEU A 271 9.73 -26.48 4.96
C LEU A 271 11.23 -26.57 5.21
N ARG A 272 11.99 -25.60 4.68
CA ARG A 272 13.44 -25.54 4.89
C ARG A 272 13.80 -25.39 6.37
N HIS A 273 13.04 -24.59 7.12
CA HIS A 273 13.28 -24.40 8.56
C HIS A 273 13.10 -25.70 9.35
N VAL A 274 12.23 -26.61 8.92
CA VAL A 274 12.04 -27.94 9.55
C VAL A 274 12.91 -29.04 8.91
N GLY A 275 13.99 -28.65 8.21
CA GLY A 275 14.95 -29.59 7.61
C GLY A 275 14.50 -30.23 6.29
N THR A 276 13.36 -29.84 5.73
CA THR A 276 12.87 -30.36 4.45
C THR A 276 13.18 -29.38 3.32
N THR A 277 14.17 -29.69 2.49
CA THR A 277 14.50 -28.89 1.30
C THR A 277 13.80 -29.45 0.07
N LYS A 278 12.80 -28.71 -0.44
CA LYS A 278 12.12 -29.00 -1.72
C LYS A 278 12.33 -27.84 -2.71
N PRO A 279 13.48 -27.78 -3.41
CA PRO A 279 13.78 -26.66 -4.32
C PRO A 279 12.73 -26.43 -5.41
N SER A 280 12.00 -27.47 -5.82
CA SER A 280 10.91 -27.38 -6.79
C SER A 280 9.83 -26.36 -6.40
N ILE A 281 9.57 -26.14 -5.11
CA ILE A 281 8.61 -25.15 -4.61
C ILE A 281 9.12 -23.73 -4.90
N LEU A 282 10.41 -23.48 -4.63
CA LEU A 282 11.01 -22.17 -4.92
C LEU A 282 11.10 -21.91 -6.43
N VAL A 283 11.50 -22.93 -7.20
CA VAL A 283 11.61 -22.83 -8.67
C VAL A 283 10.23 -22.60 -9.29
N SER A 284 9.20 -23.36 -8.89
CA SER A 284 7.83 -23.14 -9.38
C SER A 284 7.28 -21.77 -8.96
N GLY A 285 7.57 -21.30 -7.75
CA GLY A 285 7.24 -19.93 -7.33
C GLY A 285 7.93 -18.85 -8.16
N ALA A 286 9.21 -19.03 -8.50
CA ALA A 286 9.95 -18.12 -9.37
C ALA A 286 9.41 -18.12 -10.81
N ILE A 287 9.08 -19.30 -11.36
CA ILE A 287 8.43 -19.44 -12.67
C ILE A 287 7.07 -18.75 -12.65
N ALA A 288 6.27 -18.92 -11.60
CA ALA A 288 4.98 -18.25 -11.46
C ALA A 288 5.16 -16.72 -11.42
N MET A 289 6.13 -16.19 -10.68
CA MET A 289 6.43 -14.75 -10.68
C MET A 289 6.88 -14.25 -12.05
N MET A 290 7.70 -15.02 -12.78
CA MET A 290 8.10 -14.68 -14.14
C MET A 290 6.90 -14.67 -15.10
N ALA A 291 6.02 -15.67 -15.00
CA ALA A 291 4.80 -15.74 -15.81
C ALA A 291 3.87 -14.55 -15.54
N ILE A 292 3.71 -14.16 -14.26
CA ILE A 292 2.96 -12.96 -13.89
C ILE A 292 3.62 -11.70 -14.47
N ALA A 293 4.94 -11.58 -14.39
CA ALA A 293 5.66 -10.44 -14.95
C ALA A 293 5.46 -10.33 -16.47
N LEU A 294 5.62 -11.44 -17.19
CA LEU A 294 5.39 -11.49 -18.64
C LEU A 294 3.94 -11.15 -19.01
N TRP A 295 2.97 -11.65 -18.24
CA TRP A 295 1.56 -11.36 -18.46
C TRP A 295 1.22 -9.88 -18.20
N VAL A 296 1.66 -9.32 -17.07
CA VAL A 296 1.39 -7.91 -16.69
C VAL A 296 2.12 -6.93 -17.60
N SER A 297 3.30 -7.30 -18.11
CA SER A 297 4.07 -6.49 -19.06
C SER A 297 3.70 -6.72 -20.52
N TRP A 298 2.77 -7.63 -20.82
CA TRP A 298 2.38 -7.89 -22.20
C TRP A 298 1.65 -6.67 -22.78
N PRO A 299 2.05 -6.17 -23.97
CA PRO A 299 1.39 -5.02 -24.59
C PRO A 299 -0.10 -5.27 -24.78
N GLN A 300 -0.92 -4.52 -24.07
CA GLN A 300 -2.37 -4.50 -24.28
C GLN A 300 -2.61 -3.55 -25.47
N THR A 301 -3.02 -4.08 -26.61
CA THR A 301 -3.46 -3.25 -27.75
C THR A 301 -4.71 -2.48 -27.33
N SER A 302 -4.54 -1.25 -26.86
CA SER A 302 -5.66 -0.39 -26.53
C SER A 302 -6.28 0.13 -27.82
N SER A 303 -7.35 -0.53 -28.28
CA SER A 303 -8.21 -0.03 -29.34
C SER A 303 -9.13 1.05 -28.75
N ALA A 304 -8.63 2.27 -28.61
CA ALA A 304 -9.47 3.45 -28.42
C ALA A 304 -9.16 4.46 -29.53
N PRO A 305 -10.18 5.03 -30.21
CA PRO A 305 -9.94 6.03 -31.25
C PRO A 305 -9.34 7.27 -30.61
N VAL A 306 -8.17 7.69 -31.07
CA VAL A 306 -7.64 9.02 -30.79
C VAL A 306 -8.66 10.03 -31.35
N PRO A 307 -9.24 10.94 -30.54
CA PRO A 307 -9.89 12.11 -31.09
C PRO A 307 -8.77 12.89 -31.78
N VAL A 308 -8.74 12.82 -33.11
CA VAL A 308 -7.91 13.73 -33.91
C VAL A 308 -8.45 15.12 -33.61
N HIS A 309 -7.73 15.86 -32.75
CA HIS A 309 -7.87 17.30 -32.72
C HIS A 309 -7.54 17.78 -34.13
N THR A 310 -8.58 18.11 -34.89
CA THR A 310 -8.44 18.74 -36.19
C THR A 310 -7.69 20.04 -35.94
N GLU A 311 -6.47 20.08 -36.47
CA GLU A 311 -5.62 21.26 -36.51
C GLU A 311 -6.46 22.41 -37.08
N ALA A 312 -6.88 23.31 -36.20
CA ALA A 312 -7.61 24.51 -36.59
C ALA A 312 -6.64 25.35 -37.42
N ALA A 313 -6.87 25.33 -38.74
CA ALA A 313 -6.14 26.11 -39.71
C ALA A 313 -6.08 27.58 -39.25
N ALA A 314 -4.86 28.12 -39.21
CA ALA A 314 -4.60 29.53 -39.02
C ALA A 314 -5.40 30.36 -40.05
N PRO A 315 -6.07 31.46 -39.66
CA PRO A 315 -6.61 32.38 -40.64
C PRO A 315 -5.43 33.17 -41.22
N SER A 316 -5.11 32.89 -42.49
CA SER A 316 -4.22 33.70 -43.31
C SER A 316 -4.75 35.13 -43.42
N SER A 317 -3.83 36.07 -43.22
CA SER A 317 -3.85 37.46 -43.65
C SER A 317 -4.82 37.77 -44.81
N LYS A 318 -5.82 38.61 -44.53
CA LYS A 318 -6.44 39.49 -45.53
C LYS A 318 -6.01 40.93 -45.27
N THR A 319 -5.00 41.35 -46.03
CA THR A 319 -4.69 42.73 -46.33
C THR A 319 -5.95 43.44 -46.83
N THR A 320 -6.42 44.44 -46.09
CA THR A 320 -7.30 45.47 -46.63
C THR A 320 -6.64 46.82 -46.36
N GLN A 321 -6.00 47.35 -47.39
CA GLN A 321 -5.61 48.74 -47.46
C GLN A 321 -6.88 49.59 -47.63
N VAL A 322 -7.09 50.58 -46.75
CA VAL A 322 -7.79 51.81 -47.09
C VAL A 322 -6.99 52.97 -46.50
N ALA A 323 -6.68 53.93 -47.36
CA ALA A 323 -5.84 55.08 -47.08
C ALA A 323 -6.63 56.27 -46.51
N ASN A 324 -5.87 57.09 -45.78
CA ASN A 324 -5.97 58.55 -45.56
C ASN A 324 -7.10 59.12 -44.68
N LYS A 325 -6.71 59.70 -43.54
CA LYS A 325 -6.47 61.16 -43.44
C LYS A 325 -5.74 61.55 -42.15
N THR A 326 -4.79 62.45 -42.30
CA THR A 326 -4.15 63.29 -41.28
C THR A 326 -5.16 64.25 -40.67
N ASP A 327 -5.02 64.55 -39.37
CA ASP A 327 -5.00 65.91 -38.81
C ASP A 327 -4.61 65.87 -37.32
N ASP A 328 -4.26 67.04 -36.82
CA ASP A 328 -3.17 67.36 -35.89
C ASP A 328 -3.50 67.30 -34.36
N ALA A 329 -2.41 67.29 -33.58
CA ALA A 329 -2.20 67.94 -32.28
C ALA A 329 -2.84 67.46 -30.94
N THR A 330 -1.93 67.03 -30.04
CA THR A 330 -1.76 67.39 -28.59
C THR A 330 -2.80 66.99 -27.51
N SER A 331 -2.38 66.11 -26.59
CA SER A 331 -2.42 66.21 -25.10
C SER A 331 -2.06 64.84 -24.50
N ILE A 332 -0.84 64.63 -23.98
CA ILE A 332 -0.41 64.71 -22.57
C ILE A 332 -1.31 63.93 -21.59
N ASP A 333 -0.68 62.88 -21.04
CA ASP A 333 -0.89 62.19 -19.76
C ASP A 333 -2.29 61.70 -19.37
N GLU A 334 -2.40 60.37 -19.24
CA GLU A 334 -2.60 59.80 -17.90
C GLU A 334 -2.19 58.32 -17.84
N ASN A 335 -1.17 58.10 -17.03
CA ASN A 335 -0.65 56.83 -16.59
C ASN A 335 -1.70 56.15 -15.69
N SER A 336 -2.52 55.27 -16.24
CA SER A 336 -3.29 54.31 -15.45
C SER A 336 -2.82 52.91 -15.81
N ALA A 337 -1.81 52.46 -15.07
CA ALA A 337 -1.47 51.06 -14.91
C ALA A 337 -2.65 50.35 -14.24
N ALA A 338 -3.70 50.09 -15.00
CA ALA A 338 -4.69 49.09 -14.66
C ALA A 338 -3.99 47.73 -14.76
N GLN A 339 -3.40 47.27 -13.65
CA GLN A 339 -3.20 45.84 -13.42
C GLN A 339 -4.58 45.20 -13.34
N GLY A 340 -5.18 44.97 -14.51
CA GLY A 340 -6.30 44.05 -14.64
C GLY A 340 -5.77 42.67 -14.30
N SER A 341 -6.16 42.15 -13.13
CA SER A 341 -5.97 40.76 -12.78
C SER A 341 -6.79 39.92 -13.77
N THR A 342 -6.20 39.57 -14.92
CA THR A 342 -6.79 38.60 -15.83
C THR A 342 -6.90 37.27 -15.12
N SER A 343 -8.11 36.88 -14.75
CA SER A 343 -8.42 35.56 -14.20
C SER A 343 -7.93 34.48 -15.16
N VAL A 344 -7.28 33.44 -14.63
CA VAL A 344 -6.73 32.36 -15.46
C VAL A 344 -7.87 31.40 -15.77
N THR A 345 -8.20 31.19 -17.04
CA THR A 345 -9.34 30.36 -17.41
C THR A 345 -9.06 28.87 -17.25
N ASN A 346 -10.12 28.07 -17.10
CA ASN A 346 -10.02 26.62 -17.04
C ASN A 346 -9.43 26.04 -18.33
N GLU A 347 -9.76 26.61 -19.48
CA GLU A 347 -9.22 26.23 -20.78
C GLU A 347 -7.71 26.44 -20.85
N ARG A 348 -7.21 27.56 -20.28
CA ARG A 348 -5.77 27.83 -20.23
C ARG A 348 -5.05 26.78 -19.40
N VAL A 349 -5.58 26.43 -18.23
CA VAL A 349 -5.01 25.37 -17.38
C VAL A 349 -5.07 24.01 -18.04
N ALA A 350 -6.18 23.66 -18.69
CA ALA A 350 -6.30 22.41 -19.44
C ALA A 350 -5.23 22.31 -20.55
N ASN A 351 -4.96 23.40 -21.28
CA ASN A 351 -3.91 23.44 -22.31
C ASN A 351 -2.50 23.26 -21.73
N LEU A 352 -2.19 23.89 -20.58
CA LEU A 352 -0.91 23.70 -19.90
C LEU A 352 -0.73 22.24 -19.47
N ILE A 353 -1.77 21.63 -18.92
CA ILE A 353 -1.73 20.23 -18.46
C ILE A 353 -1.61 19.26 -19.64
N ALA A 354 -2.34 19.50 -20.73
CA ALA A 354 -2.23 18.74 -21.97
C ALA A 354 -0.79 18.78 -22.53
N THR A 355 -0.17 19.95 -22.51
CA THR A 355 1.19 20.17 -23.02
C THR A 355 2.26 19.53 -22.14
N HIS A 356 2.11 19.62 -20.81
CA HIS A 356 3.19 19.33 -19.88
C HIS A 356 3.05 18.03 -19.08
N CYS A 357 1.85 17.44 -19.03
CA CYS A 357 1.55 16.36 -18.09
C CYS A 357 0.94 15.11 -18.75
N VAL A 358 0.04 15.28 -19.72
CA VAL A 358 -0.77 14.18 -20.26
C VAL A 358 0.06 13.09 -20.92
N SER A 359 1.21 13.39 -21.52
CA SER A 359 2.08 12.38 -22.13
C SER A 359 2.52 11.26 -21.15
N CYS A 360 2.66 11.59 -19.86
CA CYS A 360 2.99 10.63 -18.79
C CYS A 360 1.78 10.28 -17.91
N HIS A 361 0.87 11.23 -17.69
CA HIS A 361 -0.26 11.12 -16.77
C HIS A 361 -1.58 10.91 -17.53
N SER A 362 -1.64 9.87 -18.35
CA SER A 362 -2.82 9.50 -19.15
C SER A 362 -3.25 8.06 -18.91
N ARG A 363 -4.50 7.72 -19.22
CA ARG A 363 -4.93 6.30 -19.37
C ARG A 363 -4.18 5.60 -20.48
N THR A 364 -3.69 6.35 -21.47
CA THR A 364 -2.85 5.86 -22.57
C THR A 364 -1.58 6.71 -22.69
N PRO A 365 -0.60 6.55 -21.77
CA PRO A 365 0.64 7.31 -21.81
C PRO A 365 1.37 7.15 -23.15
N THR A 366 1.84 8.27 -23.70
CA THR A 366 2.57 8.33 -24.97
C THR A 366 4.07 8.55 -24.80
N ASP A 367 4.54 8.86 -23.58
CA ASP A 367 5.95 9.04 -23.27
C ASP A 367 6.78 7.76 -23.51
N ASP A 368 8.02 7.91 -23.95
CA ASP A 368 8.93 6.79 -24.27
C ASP A 368 9.32 5.95 -23.05
N ILE A 369 9.36 6.57 -21.86
CA ILE A 369 9.82 5.94 -20.62
C ILE A 369 8.60 5.53 -19.77
N PHE A 370 7.65 6.44 -19.58
CA PHE A 370 6.50 6.20 -18.72
C PHE A 370 5.35 5.57 -19.50
N LYS A 371 5.37 4.24 -19.63
CA LYS A 371 4.30 3.45 -20.29
C LYS A 371 3.08 3.18 -19.42
N VAL A 372 3.14 3.52 -18.14
CA VAL A 372 2.02 3.44 -17.18
C VAL A 372 2.04 4.72 -16.35
N ALA A 373 0.86 5.30 -16.10
CA ALA A 373 0.75 6.57 -15.39
C ALA A 373 1.42 6.50 -14.00
N PRO A 374 2.44 7.33 -13.71
CA PRO A 374 3.11 7.28 -12.42
C PRO A 374 2.15 7.51 -11.26
N LEU A 375 2.27 6.69 -10.21
CA LEU A 375 1.45 6.73 -8.99
C LEU A 375 -0.07 6.57 -9.19
N GLY A 376 -0.53 6.18 -10.39
CA GLY A 376 -1.95 6.12 -10.73
C GLY A 376 -2.59 7.47 -10.99
N VAL A 377 -1.79 8.53 -11.21
CA VAL A 377 -2.32 9.86 -11.48
C VAL A 377 -2.55 10.01 -12.98
N VAL A 378 -3.81 10.20 -13.34
CA VAL A 378 -4.30 10.42 -14.71
C VAL A 378 -4.92 11.82 -14.78
N LEU A 379 -4.74 12.52 -15.90
CA LEU A 379 -5.12 13.92 -16.11
C LEU A 379 -5.79 14.15 -17.48
N ASP A 380 -6.43 13.13 -18.07
CA ASP A 380 -7.00 13.21 -19.43
C ASP A 380 -8.19 14.17 -19.53
N SER A 381 -8.94 14.38 -18.43
CA SER A 381 -10.18 15.15 -18.41
C SER A 381 -10.14 16.28 -17.39
N TRP A 382 -11.03 17.27 -17.56
CA TRP A 382 -11.18 18.34 -16.57
C TRP A 382 -11.50 17.82 -15.17
N GLN A 383 -12.36 16.80 -15.08
CA GLN A 383 -12.69 16.17 -13.81
C GLN A 383 -11.47 15.52 -13.14
N ASP A 384 -10.57 14.92 -13.93
CA ASP A 384 -9.30 14.39 -13.44
C ASP A 384 -8.39 15.52 -12.92
N ILE A 385 -8.31 16.64 -13.65
CA ILE A 385 -7.55 17.83 -13.27
C ILE A 385 -8.05 18.41 -11.95
N GLU A 386 -9.36 18.60 -11.79
CA GLU A 386 -9.96 19.12 -10.57
C GLU A 386 -9.69 18.23 -9.36
N ARG A 387 -9.82 16.92 -9.56
CA ARG A 387 -9.56 15.92 -8.52
C ARG A 387 -8.14 16.00 -7.96
N PHE A 388 -7.16 16.27 -8.82
CA PHE A 388 -5.75 16.37 -8.44
C PHE A 388 -5.26 17.82 -8.29
N ALA A 389 -6.12 18.83 -8.37
CA ALA A 389 -5.74 20.24 -8.39
C ALA A 389 -4.80 20.66 -7.24
N PRO A 390 -5.05 20.28 -5.96
CA PRO A 390 -4.14 20.61 -4.86
C PRO A 390 -2.75 20.00 -5.03
N GLN A 391 -2.67 18.75 -5.51
CA GLN A 391 -1.41 18.06 -5.78
C GLN A 391 -0.72 18.67 -6.99
N LEU A 392 -1.46 18.98 -8.05
CA LEU A 392 -0.95 19.54 -9.28
C LEU A 392 -0.23 20.85 -9.01
N VAL A 393 -0.92 21.80 -8.35
CA VAL A 393 -0.34 23.09 -7.96
C VAL A 393 0.88 22.89 -7.08
N ARG A 394 0.80 22.02 -6.07
CA ARG A 394 1.94 21.78 -5.20
C ARG A 394 3.17 21.26 -5.97
N ARG A 395 2.97 20.36 -6.93
CA ARG A 395 4.05 19.70 -7.69
C ARG A 395 4.65 20.61 -8.77
N THR A 396 3.82 21.48 -9.36
CA THR A 396 4.28 22.43 -10.39
C THR A 396 4.81 23.72 -9.78
N THR A 397 4.26 24.23 -8.68
CA THR A 397 4.58 25.59 -8.21
C THR A 397 5.41 25.61 -6.93
N VAL A 398 5.16 24.68 -6.00
CA VAL A 398 5.84 24.65 -4.70
C VAL A 398 7.11 23.82 -4.74
N THR A 399 7.01 22.53 -5.11
CA THR A 399 8.19 21.64 -5.18
C THR A 399 8.91 21.72 -6.52
N LYS A 400 8.21 22.18 -7.57
CA LYS A 400 8.73 22.34 -8.93
C LYS A 400 9.39 21.07 -9.50
N ASP A 401 8.96 19.90 -9.02
CA ASP A 401 9.47 18.60 -9.43
C ASP A 401 8.64 17.95 -10.55
N MET A 402 7.56 18.61 -10.96
CA MET A 402 6.81 18.31 -12.18
C MET A 402 6.77 19.53 -13.10
N PRO A 403 6.84 19.36 -14.43
CA PRO A 403 7.00 18.10 -15.17
C PRO A 403 8.34 17.41 -14.85
N PHE A 404 8.39 16.08 -14.98
CA PHE A 404 9.58 15.31 -14.59
C PHE A 404 10.83 15.81 -15.32
N LEU A 405 11.85 16.21 -14.55
CA LEU A 405 13.09 16.84 -15.04
C LEU A 405 12.86 18.08 -15.94
N ASN A 406 11.69 18.70 -15.82
CA ASN A 406 11.21 19.77 -16.70
C ASN A 406 11.32 19.43 -18.21
N LYS A 407 11.13 18.16 -18.60
CA LYS A 407 11.31 17.66 -19.98
C LYS A 407 10.53 18.45 -21.05
N THR A 408 9.42 19.07 -20.66
CA THR A 408 8.55 19.86 -21.54
C THR A 408 8.80 21.37 -21.47
N ASN A 409 9.87 21.81 -20.81
CA ASN A 409 10.27 23.21 -20.65
C ASN A 409 9.18 24.13 -20.09
N MET A 410 8.44 23.68 -19.08
CA MET A 410 7.40 24.51 -18.44
C MET A 410 8.05 25.72 -17.74
N THR A 411 7.60 26.92 -18.09
CA THR A 411 8.19 28.19 -17.62
C THR A 411 7.72 28.56 -16.21
N GLU A 412 8.36 29.56 -15.59
CA GLU A 412 7.91 30.04 -14.28
C GLU A 412 6.56 30.76 -14.39
N GLU A 413 6.33 31.49 -15.48
CA GLU A 413 5.08 32.19 -15.76
C GLU A 413 3.92 31.18 -15.84
N GLU A 414 4.10 30.08 -16.58
CA GLU A 414 3.10 29.01 -16.68
C GLU A 414 2.82 28.34 -15.32
N ARG A 415 3.83 28.21 -14.46
CA ARG A 415 3.64 27.71 -13.08
C ARG A 415 2.83 28.72 -12.26
N GLN A 416 3.09 30.01 -12.41
CA GLN A 416 2.33 31.05 -11.72
C GLN A 416 0.87 31.09 -12.20
N GLU A 417 0.60 30.86 -13.48
CA GLU A 417 -0.78 30.75 -13.97
C GLU A 417 -1.56 29.62 -13.26
N ILE A 418 -0.94 28.45 -13.07
CA ILE A 418 -1.56 27.34 -12.32
C ILE A 418 -1.77 27.70 -10.84
N ALA A 419 -0.81 28.39 -10.20
CA ALA A 419 -0.98 28.86 -8.83
C ALA A 419 -2.15 29.85 -8.70
N GLN A 420 -2.21 30.82 -9.60
CA GLN A 420 -3.26 31.84 -9.64
C GLN A 420 -4.63 31.23 -9.86
N TRP A 421 -4.76 30.32 -10.83
CA TRP A 421 -6.00 29.59 -11.08
C TRP A 421 -6.50 28.86 -9.83
N PHE A 422 -5.63 28.18 -9.08
CA PHE A 422 -6.05 27.47 -7.87
C PHE A 422 -6.41 28.42 -6.72
N ALA A 423 -5.69 29.53 -6.60
CA ALA A 423 -5.98 30.56 -5.60
C ALA A 423 -7.33 31.25 -5.86
N GLN A 424 -7.73 31.41 -7.13
CA GLN A 424 -9.04 31.98 -7.52
C GLN A 424 -10.24 31.14 -7.08
N ARG A 425 -10.02 29.88 -6.68
CA ARG A 425 -11.07 28.93 -6.29
C ARG A 425 -11.26 28.80 -4.78
N GLN A 426 -10.36 29.40 -3.98
CA GLN A 426 -10.44 29.47 -2.52
C GLN A 426 -11.13 30.75 -2.10
#